data_AF-A0AAD5PQ15-F1
#
_entry.id   AF-A0AAD5PQ15-F1
#
_cell.length_a   1.000
_cell.length_b   1.000
_cell.length_c   1.000
_cell.angle_alpha   90.00
_cell.angle_beta   90.00
_cell.angle_gamma   90.00
#
_symmetry.space_group_name_H-M   'P 1'
#
loop_
_entity.id
_entity.type
_entity.pdbx_description
1 polymer ?
#
loop_
_entity_poly.entity_id
_entity_poly.type
_entity_poly.pdbx_seq_one_letter_code
_entity_poly.pdbx_strand_id
1 'polypeptide(L)'
;MPFDSLVHKTTLDENTSPPLYPVLENSDSVDRNSNLSHHREKFVENWKNLIDLEHQIEVEKAKKYQTTSTTGNIEQLETQKKEASLVTQNLLHLYIYQSLQSTLSASDGITAEVIENCTDTLKKEIAAQGIDIGKFNDLIRLKNTVHGNEKEFLFSIIEVLKKEIQKIVEGDKKKSKSSKYTLSSSLEKLQEKNETLKNSLEKAQNRITELERNLQTTLATEQQLQSLLKKKEETNVVIETEGQENIAKLEGEKIELLNNTVVYLQQENQKLSNKINMGVTHDEDSTTSAPQQWGATMENKLSKLKQKPEENCRAFVSRLNNLHDTIEGKEEKSDHNQTIVEGQLLNKLRKVRDKRKKKVLLRGLLPKYKRELFLRMPDDPEDFDALCKQLFLSEKILHTKEETEDDDMSAVIAGITKHQDEKLQLLEQKLTESLTELKLSNTKCGSSQDKLTIAAVDQNDRRR
;
A
#
# COMPACT_ATOMS: atom_id res chain seq x y z
N MET A 1 61.40 14.43 -30.29
CA MET A 1 61.80 14.14 -28.89
C MET A 1 63.30 13.97 -28.87
N PRO A 2 64.04 14.56 -27.91
CA PRO A 2 63.92 14.43 -26.43
C PRO A 2 63.44 15.75 -25.77
N PHE A 3 62.70 15.79 -24.66
CA PHE A 3 62.84 15.31 -23.26
C PHE A 3 63.69 16.21 -22.32
N ASP A 4 62.99 16.64 -21.25
CA ASP A 4 63.39 16.98 -19.87
C ASP A 4 63.78 18.41 -19.38
N SER A 5 62.79 19.01 -18.69
CA SER A 5 62.72 19.45 -17.27
C SER A 5 63.79 20.34 -16.61
N LEU A 6 63.33 21.42 -15.94
CA LEU A 6 63.49 21.77 -14.49
C LEU A 6 62.76 23.13 -14.24
N VAL A 7 61.71 23.29 -13.40
CA VAL A 7 61.63 23.34 -11.91
C VAL A 7 62.38 24.56 -11.32
N HIS A 8 61.79 25.63 -10.76
CA HIS A 8 61.10 25.86 -9.45
C HIS A 8 60.48 27.32 -9.44
N LYS A 9 59.31 27.69 -8.88
CA LYS A 9 58.73 27.68 -7.50
C LYS A 9 58.80 29.07 -6.80
N THR A 10 57.64 29.72 -6.56
CA THR A 10 57.39 30.71 -5.47
C THR A 10 55.87 31.00 -5.36
N THR A 11 55.16 30.37 -4.40
CA THR A 11 54.65 30.92 -3.12
C THR A 11 53.41 31.83 -3.21
N LEU A 12 52.28 31.27 -2.78
CA LEU A 12 51.05 31.95 -2.34
C LEU A 12 51.25 32.55 -0.94
N ASP A 13 50.69 33.74 -0.69
CA ASP A 13 49.92 34.00 0.53
C ASP A 13 48.90 35.16 0.32
N GLU A 14 47.86 35.14 1.16
CA GLU A 14 46.52 35.74 1.02
C GLU A 14 46.37 37.21 1.47
N ASN A 15 45.20 37.79 1.11
CA ASN A 15 44.42 38.84 1.79
C ASN A 15 44.74 40.34 1.53
N THR A 16 44.07 40.97 0.56
CA THR A 16 43.27 42.21 0.76
C THR A 16 42.39 42.52 -0.47
N SER A 17 41.07 42.35 -0.39
CA SER A 17 40.13 42.84 -1.42
C SER A 17 39.49 44.16 -0.99
N PRO A 18 39.34 45.16 -1.90
CA PRO A 18 38.70 46.44 -1.62
C PRO A 18 37.15 46.36 -1.62
N PRO A 19 36.46 47.34 -1.01
CA PRO A 19 35.05 47.20 -0.64
C PRO A 19 34.11 47.35 -1.85
N LEU A 20 33.28 46.33 -2.06
CA LEU A 20 32.11 46.37 -2.93
C LEU A 20 30.99 47.11 -2.20
N TYR A 21 30.82 48.42 -2.40
CA TYR A 21 29.53 49.14 -2.53
C TYR A 21 29.78 50.67 -2.62
N PRO A 22 29.16 51.39 -3.57
CA PRO A 22 29.23 52.84 -3.60
C PRO A 22 28.28 53.46 -2.57
N VAL A 23 28.78 54.46 -1.85
CA VAL A 23 28.02 55.36 -0.98
C VAL A 23 27.08 56.21 -1.86
N LEU A 24 25.78 56.29 -1.52
CA LEU A 24 24.83 57.18 -2.18
C LEU A 24 24.13 58.08 -1.15
N GLU A 25 24.18 59.37 -1.43
CA GLU A 25 23.57 60.47 -0.67
C GLU A 25 22.04 60.40 -0.67
N ASN A 26 21.45 60.71 0.49
CA ASN A 26 20.00 60.79 0.69
C ASN A 26 19.43 62.01 -0.05
N SER A 27 18.46 61.79 -0.95
CA SER A 27 17.57 62.84 -1.44
C SER A 27 16.13 62.50 -1.10
N ASP A 28 15.64 63.12 -0.02
CA ASP A 28 14.22 63.23 0.28
C ASP A 28 13.55 64.04 -0.84
N SER A 29 12.46 63.53 -1.43
CA SER A 29 11.54 64.38 -2.18
C SER A 29 10.08 64.00 -1.92
N VAL A 30 9.32 65.07 -1.72
CA VAL A 30 7.99 65.15 -1.13
C VAL A 30 6.89 64.81 -2.13
N ASP A 31 5.87 64.15 -1.59
CA ASP A 31 4.52 63.89 -2.07
C ASP A 31 3.98 64.92 -3.10
N ARG A 32 3.84 64.48 -4.35
CA ARG A 32 3.09 65.17 -5.41
C ARG A 32 2.45 64.15 -6.36
N ASN A 33 1.37 63.48 -5.93
CA ASN A 33 0.24 63.10 -6.80
C ASN A 33 -0.77 62.23 -6.04
N SER A 34 -1.86 62.84 -5.55
CA SER A 34 -2.98 62.13 -4.92
C SER A 34 -3.58 61.03 -5.82
N ASN A 35 -3.55 61.22 -7.14
CA ASN A 35 -3.95 60.20 -8.11
C ASN A 35 -3.01 58.98 -8.13
N LEU A 36 -1.70 59.16 -7.95
CA LEU A 36 -0.75 58.04 -7.93
C LEU A 36 -0.91 57.21 -6.65
N SER A 37 -1.14 57.89 -5.53
CA SER A 37 -1.48 57.27 -4.24
C SER A 37 -2.77 56.43 -4.34
N HIS A 38 -3.81 56.92 -5.02
CA HIS A 38 -5.07 56.18 -5.23
C HIS A 38 -4.90 54.89 -6.04
N HIS A 39 -4.13 54.91 -7.14
CA HIS A 39 -3.89 53.69 -7.95
C HIS A 39 -3.04 52.67 -7.20
N ARG A 40 -2.08 53.13 -6.38
CA ARG A 40 -1.29 52.27 -5.49
C ARG A 40 -2.16 51.57 -4.46
N GLU A 41 -3.04 52.30 -3.78
CA GLU A 41 -3.92 51.76 -2.76
C GLU A 41 -4.84 50.67 -3.33
N LYS A 42 -5.46 50.93 -4.49
CA LYS A 42 -6.30 49.96 -5.19
C LYS A 42 -5.56 48.69 -5.58
N PHE A 43 -4.32 48.81 -6.06
CA PHE A 43 -3.48 47.65 -6.37
C PHE A 43 -3.17 46.84 -5.11
N VAL A 44 -2.73 47.50 -4.04
CA VAL A 44 -2.37 46.83 -2.77
C VAL A 44 -3.58 46.13 -2.14
N GLU A 45 -4.77 46.73 -2.21
CA GLU A 45 -6.01 46.11 -1.73
C GLU A 45 -6.37 44.84 -2.50
N ASN A 46 -6.33 44.88 -3.84
CA ASN A 46 -6.62 43.69 -4.65
C ASN A 46 -5.57 42.59 -4.50
N TRP A 47 -4.30 42.97 -4.31
CA TRP A 47 -3.23 42.01 -4.05
C TRP A 47 -3.43 41.29 -2.71
N LYS A 48 -3.89 41.98 -1.66
CA LYS A 48 -4.26 41.34 -0.38
C LYS A 48 -5.40 40.36 -0.55
N ASN A 49 -6.45 40.75 -1.29
CA ASN A 49 -7.57 39.85 -1.58
C ASN A 49 -7.12 38.58 -2.31
N LEU A 50 -6.14 38.68 -3.22
CA LEU A 50 -5.59 37.54 -3.94
C LEU A 50 -4.87 36.56 -3.01
N ILE A 51 -4.11 37.08 -2.04
CA ILE A 51 -3.43 36.28 -1.00
C ILE A 51 -4.47 35.57 -0.11
N ASP A 52 -5.53 36.28 0.28
CA ASP A 52 -6.59 35.71 1.11
C ASP A 52 -7.34 34.58 0.40
N LEU A 53 -7.61 34.71 -0.91
CA LEU A 53 -8.21 33.66 -1.74
C LEU A 53 -7.29 32.44 -1.87
N GLU A 54 -5.99 32.65 -2.03
CA GLU A 54 -5.01 31.56 -2.07
C GLU A 54 -4.97 30.78 -0.75
N HIS A 55 -4.99 31.49 0.37
CA HIS A 55 -5.07 30.87 1.69
C HIS A 55 -6.37 30.07 1.89
N GLN A 56 -7.53 30.60 1.46
CA GLN A 56 -8.80 29.89 1.56
C GLN A 56 -8.82 28.59 0.74
N ILE A 57 -8.24 28.60 -0.46
CA ILE A 57 -8.10 27.39 -1.29
C ILE A 57 -7.25 26.33 -0.58
N GLU A 58 -6.13 26.72 0.04
CA GLU A 58 -5.29 25.81 0.81
C GLU A 58 -6.02 25.20 2.00
N VAL A 59 -6.80 26.00 2.73
CA VAL A 59 -7.62 25.54 3.86
C VAL A 59 -8.68 24.53 3.40
N GLU A 60 -9.36 24.78 2.28
CA GLU A 60 -10.34 23.84 1.72
C GLU A 60 -9.67 22.54 1.22
N LYS A 61 -8.49 22.62 0.59
CA LYS A 61 -7.71 21.45 0.16
C LYS A 61 -7.21 20.62 1.34
N ALA A 62 -6.93 21.24 2.48
CA ALA A 62 -6.44 20.58 3.69
C ALA A 62 -7.53 19.85 4.50
N LYS A 63 -8.81 19.94 4.12
CA LYS A 63 -9.89 19.24 4.83
C LYS A 63 -9.75 17.72 4.72
N LYS A 64 -9.92 17.05 5.86
CA LYS A 64 -9.77 15.59 6.04
C LYS A 64 -10.70 14.75 5.13
N TYR A 65 -11.85 15.30 4.76
CA TYR A 65 -12.83 14.64 3.90
C TYR A 65 -13.11 15.52 2.68
N GLN A 66 -12.81 14.99 1.51
CA GLN A 66 -13.16 15.60 0.23
C GLN A 66 -14.58 15.14 -0.13
N THR A 67 -15.53 16.08 -0.10
CA THR A 67 -16.92 15.84 -0.50
C THR A 67 -17.21 16.59 -1.80
N THR A 68 -18.30 16.25 -2.48
CA THR A 68 -18.75 17.00 -3.67
C THR A 68 -18.93 18.50 -3.37
N SER A 69 -19.31 18.85 -2.14
CA SER A 69 -19.37 20.24 -1.68
C SER A 69 -17.99 20.87 -1.52
N THR A 70 -17.00 20.12 -1.00
CA THR A 70 -15.61 20.60 -0.88
C THR A 70 -15.00 20.86 -2.25
N THR A 71 -15.20 19.96 -3.20
CA THR A 71 -14.73 20.11 -4.58
C THR A 71 -15.39 21.31 -5.26
N GLY A 72 -16.71 21.48 -5.13
CA GLY A 72 -17.42 22.64 -5.68
C GLY A 72 -16.93 23.98 -5.10
N ASN A 73 -16.62 24.03 -3.80
CA ASN A 73 -16.07 25.22 -3.17
C ASN A 73 -14.67 25.57 -3.67
N ILE A 74 -13.80 24.56 -3.87
CA ILE A 74 -12.45 24.77 -4.42
C ILE A 74 -12.53 25.30 -5.85
N GLU A 75 -13.39 24.72 -6.69
CA GLU A 75 -13.59 25.20 -8.07
C GLU A 75 -14.09 26.64 -8.12
N GLN A 76 -15.04 27.00 -7.23
CA GLN A 76 -15.53 28.37 -7.12
C GLN A 76 -14.42 29.35 -6.70
N LEU A 77 -13.63 28.99 -5.69
CA LEU A 77 -12.51 29.83 -5.23
C LEU A 77 -11.40 29.94 -6.27
N GLU A 78 -11.12 28.88 -7.04
CA GLU A 78 -10.13 28.93 -8.13
C GLU A 78 -10.59 29.83 -9.29
N THR A 79 -11.88 29.86 -9.61
CA THR A 79 -12.45 30.83 -10.56
C THR A 79 -12.31 32.26 -10.05
N GLN A 80 -12.67 32.51 -8.78
CA GLN A 80 -12.51 33.84 -8.16
C GLN A 80 -11.05 34.29 -8.12
N LYS A 81 -10.11 33.39 -7.86
CA LYS A 81 -8.67 33.68 -7.89
C LYS A 81 -8.20 34.11 -9.28
N LYS A 82 -8.66 33.42 -10.34
CA LYS A 82 -8.30 33.78 -11.73
C LYS A 82 -8.79 35.19 -12.10
N GLU A 83 -10.02 35.52 -11.73
CA GLU A 83 -10.60 36.85 -11.95
C GLU A 83 -9.85 37.93 -11.16
N ALA A 84 -9.60 37.71 -9.87
CA ALA A 84 -8.86 38.63 -9.00
C ALA A 84 -7.41 38.83 -9.47
N SER A 85 -6.77 37.78 -10.00
CA SER A 85 -5.41 37.85 -10.55
C SER A 85 -5.34 38.78 -11.76
N LEU A 86 -6.29 38.65 -12.69
CA LEU A 86 -6.38 39.51 -13.87
C LEU A 86 -6.60 40.98 -13.49
N VAL A 87 -7.51 41.23 -12.53
CA VAL A 87 -7.78 42.59 -12.03
C VAL A 87 -6.54 43.18 -11.37
N THR A 88 -5.85 42.40 -10.54
CA THR A 88 -4.61 42.83 -9.85
C THR A 88 -3.51 43.17 -10.85
N GLN A 89 -3.33 42.34 -11.88
CA GLN A 89 -2.36 42.56 -12.95
C GLN A 89 -2.68 43.86 -13.73
N ASN A 90 -3.95 44.07 -14.10
CA ASN A 90 -4.37 45.27 -14.80
C ASN A 90 -4.15 46.54 -13.97
N LEU A 91 -4.43 46.50 -12.66
CA LEU A 91 -4.19 47.61 -11.74
C LEU A 91 -2.70 47.90 -11.56
N LEU A 92 -1.86 46.87 -11.55
CA LEU A 92 -0.40 47.02 -11.53
C LEU A 92 0.10 47.74 -12.79
N HIS A 93 -0.35 47.29 -13.97
CA HIS A 93 0.00 47.94 -15.24
C HIS A 93 -0.43 49.41 -15.26
N LEU A 94 -1.64 49.71 -14.79
CA LEU A 94 -2.17 51.07 -14.74
C LEU A 94 -1.37 51.96 -13.76
N TYR A 95 -1.06 51.45 -12.57
CA TYR A 95 -0.23 52.15 -11.58
C TYR A 95 1.17 52.48 -12.14
N ILE A 96 1.82 51.50 -12.79
CA ILE A 96 3.15 51.70 -13.38
C ILE A 96 3.11 52.71 -14.53
N TYR A 97 2.13 52.60 -15.43
CA TYR A 97 1.96 53.54 -16.53
C TYR A 97 1.83 54.98 -16.03
N GLN A 98 1.00 55.20 -15.02
CA GLN A 98 0.74 56.52 -14.47
C GLN A 98 1.91 57.08 -13.66
N SER A 99 2.72 56.19 -13.04
CA SER A 99 3.99 56.56 -12.40
C SER A 99 5.06 56.97 -13.41
N LEU A 100 5.10 56.33 -14.59
CA LEU A 100 6.11 56.59 -15.63
C LEU A 100 5.75 57.79 -16.50
N GLN A 101 4.47 58.12 -16.66
CA GLN A 101 4.01 59.27 -17.44
C GLN A 101 4.61 60.61 -16.96
N SER A 102 4.78 60.78 -15.65
CA SER A 102 5.45 61.94 -15.06
C SER A 102 6.95 62.01 -15.34
N THR A 103 7.61 60.86 -15.57
CA THR A 103 9.06 60.76 -15.75
C THR A 103 9.46 60.81 -17.23
N LEU A 104 8.68 60.18 -18.11
CA LEU A 104 8.89 60.18 -19.56
C LEU A 104 8.67 61.55 -20.20
N SER A 105 7.99 62.47 -19.50
CA SER A 105 7.77 63.83 -19.96
C SER A 105 8.97 64.78 -19.70
N ALA A 106 10.08 64.33 -19.10
CA ALA A 106 11.05 65.22 -18.46
C ALA A 106 12.57 64.93 -18.62
N SER A 107 13.07 64.07 -19.52
CA SER A 107 14.50 63.72 -19.51
C SER A 107 15.16 63.55 -20.89
N ASP A 108 16.01 64.53 -21.25
CA ASP A 108 17.00 64.48 -22.32
C ASP A 108 18.10 63.43 -22.06
N GLY A 109 18.34 62.50 -23.00
CA GLY A 109 19.34 61.45 -22.79
C GLY A 109 19.63 60.47 -23.92
N ILE A 110 19.35 60.81 -25.19
CA ILE A 110 19.94 60.15 -26.36
C ILE A 110 20.32 61.26 -27.34
N THR A 111 21.61 61.57 -27.48
CA THR A 111 22.04 62.64 -28.39
C THR A 111 21.92 62.18 -29.84
N ALA A 112 21.34 63.03 -30.68
CA ALA A 112 21.07 62.75 -32.10
C ALA A 112 22.33 62.29 -32.87
N GLU A 113 23.49 62.83 -32.51
CA GLU A 113 24.78 62.56 -33.15
C GLU A 113 25.25 61.10 -32.99
N VAL A 114 24.96 60.46 -31.85
CA VAL A 114 25.33 59.05 -31.58
C VAL A 114 24.42 58.09 -32.37
N ILE A 115 23.14 58.44 -32.52
CA ILE A 115 22.21 57.71 -33.37
C ILE A 115 22.60 57.85 -34.85
N GLU A 116 22.97 59.06 -35.27
CA GLU A 116 23.28 59.38 -36.67
C GLU A 116 24.50 58.60 -37.17
N ASN A 117 25.59 58.58 -36.39
CA ASN A 117 26.82 57.84 -36.76
C ASN A 117 26.61 56.31 -36.85
N CYS A 118 25.87 55.69 -35.92
CA CYS A 118 25.58 54.25 -36.01
C CYS A 118 24.64 53.90 -37.17
N THR A 119 23.72 54.80 -37.51
CA THR A 119 22.76 54.60 -38.60
C THR A 119 23.44 54.68 -39.96
N ASP A 120 24.44 55.54 -40.12
CA ASP A 120 25.19 55.69 -41.37
C ASP A 120 26.14 54.52 -41.68
N THR A 121 26.73 53.91 -40.65
CA THR A 121 27.55 52.69 -40.82
C THR A 121 26.70 51.50 -41.29
N LEU A 122 25.51 51.31 -40.69
CA LEU A 122 24.58 50.23 -41.04
C LEU A 122 23.94 50.41 -42.43
N LYS A 123 23.65 51.65 -42.85
CA LYS A 123 23.14 51.94 -44.20
C LYS A 123 24.13 51.57 -45.30
N LYS A 124 25.43 51.78 -45.08
CA LYS A 124 26.49 51.48 -46.06
C LYS A 124 26.68 49.97 -46.27
N GLU A 125 26.58 49.17 -45.21
CA GLU A 125 26.70 47.69 -45.30
C GLU A 125 25.49 47.03 -45.98
N ILE A 126 24.29 47.58 -45.80
CA ILE A 126 23.06 47.01 -46.36
C ILE A 126 22.87 47.39 -47.83
N ALA A 127 23.31 48.59 -48.24
CA ALA A 127 23.36 48.99 -49.64
C ALA A 127 24.32 48.10 -50.46
N ALA A 128 25.42 47.65 -49.86
CA ALA A 128 26.35 46.71 -50.48
C ALA A 128 25.76 45.30 -50.70
N GLN A 129 24.64 44.97 -50.03
CA GLN A 129 23.94 43.68 -50.13
C GLN A 129 22.66 43.74 -51.00
N GLY A 130 22.39 44.88 -51.66
CA GLY A 130 21.29 45.01 -52.64
C GLY A 130 19.88 45.05 -52.04
N ILE A 131 19.75 45.36 -50.75
CA ILE A 131 18.46 45.39 -50.03
C ILE A 131 17.90 46.84 -50.05
N ASP A 132 16.60 46.96 -50.32
CA ASP A 132 15.85 48.23 -50.34
C ASP A 132 15.88 48.93 -48.97
N ILE A 133 16.58 50.07 -48.93
CA ILE A 133 16.83 50.90 -47.75
C ILE A 133 15.54 51.41 -47.10
N GLY A 134 14.44 51.53 -47.87
CA GLY A 134 13.13 51.96 -47.35
C GLY A 134 12.57 51.00 -46.30
N LYS A 135 12.63 49.69 -46.54
CA LYS A 135 12.10 48.66 -45.64
C LYS A 135 12.93 48.48 -44.37
N PHE A 136 14.23 48.79 -44.43
CA PHE A 136 15.12 48.73 -43.27
C PHE A 136 14.83 49.85 -42.26
N ASN A 137 14.52 51.06 -42.76
CA ASN A 137 14.18 52.20 -41.89
C ASN A 137 12.88 51.95 -41.11
N ASP A 138 11.88 51.30 -41.71
CA ASP A 138 10.64 50.94 -41.03
C ASP A 138 10.84 49.86 -39.95
N LEU A 139 11.73 48.89 -40.20
CA LEU A 139 12.07 47.84 -39.24
C LEU A 139 12.89 48.36 -38.05
N ILE A 140 13.82 49.29 -38.30
CA ILE A 140 14.58 49.98 -37.24
C ILE A 140 13.67 50.85 -36.39
N ARG A 141 12.70 51.57 -37.01
CA ARG A 141 11.73 52.38 -36.27
C ARG A 141 10.90 51.50 -35.33
N LEU A 142 10.41 50.36 -35.83
CA LEU A 142 9.62 49.41 -35.03
C LEU A 142 10.44 48.73 -33.92
N LYS A 143 11.69 48.34 -34.22
CA LYS A 143 12.60 47.72 -33.25
C LYS A 143 13.01 48.68 -32.14
N ASN A 144 13.36 49.92 -32.46
CA ASN A 144 13.82 50.89 -31.47
C ASN A 144 12.68 51.33 -30.53
N THR A 145 11.45 51.45 -31.02
CA THR A 145 10.28 51.75 -30.17
C THR A 145 9.90 50.58 -29.25
N VAL A 146 10.07 49.33 -29.70
CA VAL A 146 9.72 48.15 -28.86
C VAL A 146 10.83 47.81 -27.86
N HIS A 147 12.10 47.83 -28.27
CA HIS A 147 13.20 47.37 -27.42
C HIS A 147 13.77 48.44 -26.48
N GLY A 148 13.71 49.74 -26.84
CA GLY A 148 14.09 50.84 -25.95
C GLY A 148 13.14 50.94 -24.75
N ASN A 149 11.83 50.87 -25.03
CA ASN A 149 10.79 50.96 -24.01
C ASN A 149 10.80 49.75 -23.07
N GLU A 150 11.01 48.54 -23.60
CA GLU A 150 11.01 47.31 -22.78
C GLU A 150 12.27 47.20 -21.91
N LYS A 151 13.43 47.63 -22.41
CA LYS A 151 14.68 47.63 -21.63
C LYS A 151 14.69 48.72 -20.55
N GLU A 152 14.22 49.93 -20.86
CA GLU A 152 14.07 50.97 -19.84
C GLU A 152 12.98 50.64 -18.83
N PHE A 153 11.90 49.97 -19.25
CA PHE A 153 10.87 49.45 -18.36
C PHE A 153 11.43 48.41 -17.39
N LEU A 154 12.20 47.44 -17.86
CA LEU A 154 12.84 46.43 -17.01
C LEU A 154 13.92 47.02 -16.09
N PHE A 155 14.75 47.95 -16.59
CA PHE A 155 15.72 48.66 -15.74
C PHE A 155 15.04 49.53 -14.68
N SER A 156 13.95 50.23 -15.03
CA SER A 156 13.18 51.04 -14.09
C SER A 156 12.44 50.17 -13.06
N ILE A 157 11.94 49.00 -13.45
CA ILE A 157 11.38 48.00 -12.52
C ILE A 157 12.44 47.57 -11.51
N ILE A 158 13.64 47.24 -11.97
CA ILE A 158 14.73 46.80 -11.09
C ILE A 158 15.17 47.92 -10.14
N GLU A 159 15.23 49.17 -10.62
CA GLU A 159 15.55 50.36 -9.81
C GLU A 159 14.50 50.65 -8.74
N VAL A 160 13.21 50.60 -9.10
CA VAL A 160 12.10 50.83 -8.17
C VAL A 160 12.03 49.72 -7.13
N LEU A 161 12.17 48.46 -7.54
CA LEU A 161 12.23 47.33 -6.62
C LEU A 161 13.44 47.43 -5.67
N LYS A 162 14.61 47.85 -6.17
CA LYS A 162 15.79 48.11 -5.33
C LYS A 162 15.55 49.23 -4.31
N LYS A 163 14.97 50.36 -4.73
CA LYS A 163 14.66 51.50 -3.85
C LYS A 163 13.60 51.14 -2.79
N GLU A 164 12.63 50.30 -3.14
CA GLU A 164 11.60 49.85 -2.20
C GLU A 164 12.15 48.81 -1.20
N ILE A 165 13.00 47.88 -1.63
CA ILE A 165 13.73 46.97 -0.73
C ILE A 165 14.62 47.76 0.24
N GLN A 166 15.33 48.78 -0.25
CA GLN A 166 16.18 49.66 0.58
C GLN A 166 15.34 50.40 1.63
N LYS A 167 14.16 50.93 1.26
CA LYS A 167 13.23 51.61 2.19
C LYS A 167 12.62 50.68 3.22
N ILE A 168 12.34 49.42 2.88
CA ILE A 168 11.87 48.40 3.83
C ILE A 168 12.99 48.10 4.85
N VAL A 169 14.22 47.91 4.39
CA VAL A 169 15.40 47.62 5.23
C VAL A 169 15.77 48.82 6.13
N GLU A 170 15.63 50.05 5.64
CA GLU A 170 15.91 51.27 6.40
C GLU A 170 14.75 51.70 7.32
N GLY A 171 13.51 51.41 6.94
CA GLY A 171 12.32 51.57 7.77
C GLY A 171 12.35 50.68 9.02
N ASP A 172 12.90 49.47 8.91
CA ASP A 172 13.05 48.54 10.04
C ASP A 172 14.16 48.96 11.04
N LYS A 173 15.17 49.73 10.60
CA LYS A 173 16.20 50.27 11.51
C LYS A 173 15.69 51.40 12.40
N LYS A 174 14.72 52.22 11.97
CA LYS A 174 14.18 53.35 12.75
C LYS A 174 12.99 53.00 13.67
N LYS A 175 12.46 51.76 13.63
CA LYS A 175 11.44 51.24 14.58
C LYS A 175 11.98 50.23 15.62
N SER A 176 13.30 50.10 15.74
CA SER A 176 13.98 49.12 16.61
C SER A 176 14.02 49.47 18.11
N LYS A 177 12.96 50.05 18.68
CA LYS A 177 12.74 50.01 20.14
C LYS A 177 11.41 49.38 20.55
N SER A 178 10.48 49.15 19.62
CA SER A 178 9.19 48.48 19.89
C SER A 178 8.99 47.18 19.09
N SER A 179 9.53 47.09 17.86
CA SER A 179 9.30 45.92 16.97
C SER A 179 10.26 44.73 17.16
N LYS A 180 11.28 44.87 18.04
CA LYS A 180 12.27 43.80 18.27
C LYS A 180 11.66 42.61 19.01
N TYR A 181 10.66 42.83 19.86
CA TYR A 181 9.98 41.77 20.61
C TYR A 181 8.99 40.96 19.75
N THR A 182 8.28 41.59 18.82
CA THR A 182 7.29 40.91 17.94
C THR A 182 7.93 40.17 16.77
N LEU A 183 8.99 40.71 16.15
CA LEU A 183 9.74 39.98 15.11
C LEU A 183 10.54 38.82 15.70
N SER A 184 11.14 38.99 16.88
CA SER A 184 11.83 37.89 17.57
C SER A 184 10.85 36.77 17.93
N SER A 185 9.64 37.11 18.41
CA SER A 185 8.62 36.10 18.72
C SER A 185 8.10 35.36 17.47
N SER A 186 7.91 36.06 16.35
CA SER A 186 7.50 35.41 15.09
C SER A 186 8.61 34.56 14.48
N LEU A 187 9.87 34.99 14.59
CA LEU A 187 11.03 34.21 14.14
C LEU A 187 11.21 32.93 14.97
N GLU A 188 11.04 33.04 16.29
CA GLU A 188 11.13 31.93 17.23
C GLU A 188 10.00 30.90 16.98
N LYS A 189 8.77 31.36 16.72
CA LYS A 189 7.65 30.48 16.30
C LYS A 189 7.90 29.81 14.95
N LEU A 190 8.55 30.49 14.01
CA LEU A 190 8.92 29.92 12.71
C LEU A 190 10.03 28.88 12.86
N GLN A 191 11.01 29.12 13.72
CA GLN A 191 12.05 28.15 14.07
C GLN A 191 11.46 26.91 14.74
N GLU A 192 10.53 27.09 15.69
CA GLU A 192 9.83 25.99 16.37
C GLU A 192 9.00 25.16 15.38
N LYS A 193 8.28 25.82 14.45
CA LYS A 193 7.57 25.14 13.36
C LYS A 193 8.52 24.39 12.42
N ASN A 194 9.66 24.96 12.07
CA ASN A 194 10.66 24.31 11.22
C ASN A 194 11.27 23.08 11.90
N GLU A 195 11.58 23.15 13.19
CA GLU A 195 12.07 21.97 13.93
C GLU A 195 10.97 20.90 14.04
N THR A 196 9.72 21.31 14.23
CA THR A 196 8.59 20.36 14.21
C THR A 196 8.45 19.67 12.85
N LEU A 197 8.55 20.43 11.76
CA LEU A 197 8.51 19.90 10.40
C LEU A 197 9.70 18.98 10.11
N LYS A 198 10.90 19.36 10.54
CA LYS A 198 12.11 18.56 10.40
C LYS A 198 11.99 17.23 11.14
N ASN A 199 11.51 17.24 12.39
CA ASN A 199 11.25 16.03 13.16
C ASN A 199 10.17 15.16 12.51
N SER A 200 9.12 15.78 11.96
CA SER A 200 8.08 15.06 11.22
C SER A 200 8.61 14.45 9.93
N LEU A 201 9.50 15.15 9.22
CA LEU A 201 10.14 14.67 8.00
C LEU A 201 11.08 13.50 8.30
N GLU A 202 11.90 13.60 9.34
CA GLU A 202 12.77 12.51 9.78
C GLU A 202 11.96 11.27 10.18
N LYS A 203 10.83 11.45 10.88
CA LYS A 203 9.92 10.36 11.23
C LYS A 203 9.30 9.71 9.99
N ALA A 204 8.93 10.51 8.99
CA ALA A 204 8.43 10.00 7.71
C ALA A 204 9.53 9.21 6.96
N GLN A 205 10.76 9.72 6.95
CA GLN A 205 11.91 9.07 6.32
C GLN A 205 12.18 7.69 6.96
N ASN A 206 12.21 7.63 8.29
CA ASN A 206 12.39 6.38 9.03
C ASN A 206 11.29 5.37 8.72
N ARG A 207 10.05 5.84 8.58
CA ARG A 207 8.92 4.98 8.21
C ARG A 207 9.04 4.46 6.78
N ILE A 208 9.53 5.27 5.84
CA ILE A 208 9.80 4.83 4.47
C ILE A 208 10.86 3.74 4.47
N THR A 209 11.99 3.92 5.16
CA THR A 209 13.06 2.92 5.24
C THR A 209 12.57 1.61 5.88
N GLU A 210 11.72 1.69 6.90
CA GLU A 210 11.12 0.50 7.50
C GLU A 210 10.20 -0.24 6.52
N LEU A 211 9.38 0.49 5.76
CA LEU A 211 8.51 -0.09 4.74
C LEU A 211 9.32 -0.71 3.59
N GLU A 212 10.40 -0.09 3.15
CA GLU A 212 11.31 -0.64 2.13
C GLU A 212 11.95 -1.95 2.61
N ARG A 213 12.39 -2.00 3.87
CA ARG A 213 12.92 -3.23 4.47
C ARG A 213 11.86 -4.34 4.51
N ASN A 214 10.63 -4.01 4.91
CA ASN A 214 9.53 -4.97 4.98
C ASN A 214 9.13 -5.49 3.59
N LEU A 215 9.15 -4.62 2.58
CA LEU A 215 8.92 -5.01 1.19
C LEU A 215 9.99 -6.00 0.72
N GLN A 216 11.26 -5.72 1.02
CA GLN A 216 12.37 -6.59 0.65
C GLN A 216 12.25 -7.98 1.31
N THR A 217 11.86 -8.04 2.59
CA THR A 217 11.62 -9.32 3.26
C THR A 217 10.44 -10.08 2.64
N THR A 218 9.37 -9.37 2.28
CA THR A 218 8.20 -9.98 1.63
C THR A 218 8.58 -10.58 0.27
N LEU A 219 9.37 -9.85 -0.52
CA LEU A 219 9.82 -10.29 -1.83
C LEU A 219 10.74 -11.52 -1.75
N ALA A 220 11.60 -11.59 -0.72
CA ALA A 220 12.41 -12.78 -0.44
C ALA A 220 11.55 -13.99 -0.06
N THR A 221 10.51 -13.81 0.77
CA THR A 221 9.58 -14.89 1.12
C THR A 221 8.78 -15.37 -0.08
N GLU A 222 8.38 -14.48 -0.98
CA GLU A 222 7.66 -14.82 -2.20
C GLU A 222 8.53 -15.67 -3.14
N GLN A 223 9.80 -15.33 -3.30
CA GLN A 223 10.76 -16.12 -4.08
C GLN A 223 10.95 -17.52 -3.49
N GLN A 224 11.02 -17.63 -2.15
CA GLN A 224 11.08 -18.93 -1.48
C GLN A 224 9.83 -19.77 -1.75
N LEU A 225 8.63 -19.18 -1.66
CA LEU A 225 7.37 -19.88 -1.94
C LEU A 225 7.28 -20.34 -3.41
N GLN A 226 7.71 -19.53 -4.36
CA GLN A 226 7.78 -19.93 -5.78
C GLN A 226 8.71 -21.14 -5.98
N SER A 227 9.85 -21.18 -5.28
CA SER A 227 10.77 -22.33 -5.35
C SER A 227 10.15 -23.61 -4.78
N LEU A 228 9.37 -23.50 -3.70
CA LEU A 228 8.66 -24.63 -3.09
C LEU A 228 7.52 -25.12 -3.99
N LEU A 229 6.77 -24.21 -4.59
CA LEU A 229 5.74 -24.54 -5.57
C LEU A 229 6.32 -25.31 -6.76
N LYS A 230 7.47 -24.87 -7.29
CA LYS A 230 8.15 -25.57 -8.38
C LYS A 230 8.55 -27.00 -7.97
N LYS A 231 9.15 -27.17 -6.79
CA LYS A 231 9.51 -28.51 -6.27
C LYS A 231 8.29 -29.41 -6.07
N LYS A 232 7.18 -28.85 -5.59
CA LYS A 232 5.92 -29.58 -5.43
C LYS A 232 5.40 -30.09 -6.78
N GLU A 233 5.42 -29.23 -7.80
CA GLU A 233 4.98 -29.59 -9.15
C GLU A 233 5.86 -30.71 -9.73
N GLU A 234 7.18 -30.60 -9.60
CA GLU A 234 8.13 -31.64 -10.01
C GLU A 234 7.84 -32.98 -9.29
N THR A 235 7.56 -32.93 -7.98
CA THR A 235 7.25 -34.14 -7.20
C THR A 235 5.91 -34.75 -7.61
N ASN A 236 4.90 -33.94 -7.90
CA ASN A 236 3.60 -34.41 -8.39
C ASN A 236 3.74 -35.13 -9.72
N VAL A 237 4.52 -34.59 -10.66
CA VAL A 237 4.79 -35.24 -11.95
C VAL A 237 5.42 -36.62 -11.73
N VAL A 238 6.41 -36.74 -10.84
CA VAL A 238 7.03 -38.04 -10.50
C VAL A 238 5.99 -39.02 -9.95
N ILE A 239 5.17 -38.59 -8.98
CA ILE A 239 4.13 -39.44 -8.38
C ILE A 239 3.09 -39.87 -9.42
N GLU A 240 2.67 -38.98 -10.32
CA GLU A 240 1.73 -39.31 -11.40
C GLU A 240 2.32 -40.34 -12.36
N THR A 241 3.59 -40.18 -12.74
CA THR A 241 4.27 -41.14 -13.62
C THR A 241 4.42 -42.52 -12.97
N GLU A 242 4.83 -42.57 -11.70
CA GLU A 242 4.96 -43.82 -10.94
C GLU A 242 3.58 -44.48 -10.72
N GLY A 243 2.55 -43.68 -10.45
CA GLY A 243 1.17 -44.14 -10.33
C GLY A 243 0.66 -44.78 -11.63
N GLN A 244 0.92 -44.15 -12.77
CA GLN A 244 0.54 -44.68 -14.09
C GLN A 244 1.28 -45.99 -14.41
N GLU A 245 2.58 -46.06 -14.12
CA GLU A 245 3.37 -47.29 -14.32
C GLU A 245 2.84 -48.46 -13.46
N ASN A 246 2.52 -48.19 -12.19
CA ASN A 246 1.94 -49.19 -11.30
C ASN A 246 0.56 -49.66 -11.77
N ILE A 247 -0.29 -48.75 -12.26
CA ILE A 247 -1.59 -49.11 -12.85
C ILE A 247 -1.39 -50.01 -14.07
N ALA A 248 -0.51 -49.63 -15.00
CA ALA A 248 -0.23 -50.40 -16.20
C ALA A 248 0.28 -51.83 -15.86
N LYS A 249 1.15 -51.95 -14.85
CA LYS A 249 1.63 -53.24 -14.36
C LYS A 249 0.50 -54.12 -13.80
N LEU A 250 -0.35 -53.55 -12.93
CA LEU A 250 -1.49 -54.28 -12.35
C LEU A 250 -2.52 -54.69 -13.40
N GLU A 251 -2.76 -53.85 -14.41
CA GLU A 251 -3.62 -54.20 -15.54
C GLU A 251 -3.04 -55.37 -16.34
N GLY A 252 -1.72 -55.39 -16.56
CA GLY A 252 -1.02 -56.52 -17.17
C GLY A 252 -1.19 -57.82 -16.38
N GLU A 253 -0.91 -57.81 -15.08
CA GLU A 253 -1.07 -58.97 -14.18
C GLU A 253 -2.52 -59.48 -14.16
N LYS A 254 -3.49 -58.56 -14.15
CA LYS A 254 -4.92 -58.88 -14.21
C LYS A 254 -5.29 -59.60 -15.52
N ILE A 255 -4.79 -59.12 -16.66
CA ILE A 255 -5.02 -59.76 -17.96
C ILE A 255 -4.42 -61.17 -17.98
N GLU A 256 -3.21 -61.35 -17.45
CA GLU A 256 -2.56 -62.66 -17.36
C GLU A 256 -3.38 -63.65 -16.50
N LEU A 257 -3.83 -63.22 -15.32
CA LEU A 257 -4.68 -64.03 -14.45
C LEU A 257 -6.02 -64.39 -15.10
N LEU A 258 -6.64 -63.45 -15.81
CA LEU A 258 -7.87 -63.69 -16.56
C LEU A 258 -7.64 -64.73 -17.67
N ASN A 259 -6.55 -64.61 -18.42
CA ASN A 259 -6.20 -65.57 -19.47
C ASN A 259 -5.97 -66.98 -18.89
N ASN A 260 -5.22 -67.09 -17.79
CA ASN A 260 -5.01 -68.38 -17.10
C ASN A 260 -6.33 -69.01 -16.62
N THR A 261 -7.24 -68.19 -16.09
CA THR A 261 -8.57 -68.64 -15.65
C THR A 261 -9.43 -69.10 -16.83
N VAL A 262 -9.42 -68.38 -17.95
CA VAL A 262 -10.15 -68.76 -19.17
C VAL A 262 -9.63 -70.09 -19.70
N VAL A 263 -8.31 -70.28 -19.76
CA VAL A 263 -7.71 -71.55 -20.19
C VAL A 263 -8.12 -72.70 -19.27
N TYR A 264 -8.10 -72.49 -17.95
CA TYR A 264 -8.55 -73.48 -16.97
C TYR A 264 -10.03 -73.87 -17.19
N LEU A 265 -10.91 -72.88 -17.29
CA LEU A 265 -12.35 -73.11 -17.50
C LEU A 265 -12.63 -73.79 -18.85
N GLN A 266 -11.87 -73.46 -19.91
CA GLN A 266 -11.96 -74.16 -21.20
C GLN A 266 -11.60 -75.64 -21.05
N GLN A 267 -10.53 -75.97 -20.34
CA GLN A 267 -10.14 -77.35 -20.07
C GLN A 267 -11.20 -78.10 -19.24
N GLU A 268 -11.78 -77.46 -18.24
CA GLU A 268 -12.82 -78.05 -17.39
C GLU A 268 -14.12 -78.29 -18.16
N ASN A 269 -14.55 -77.32 -18.97
CA ASN A 269 -15.70 -77.47 -19.86
C ASN A 269 -15.50 -78.61 -20.87
N GLN A 270 -14.28 -78.80 -21.38
CA GLN A 270 -13.99 -79.92 -22.27
C GLN A 270 -14.07 -81.26 -21.53
N LYS A 271 -13.64 -81.34 -20.28
CA LYS A 271 -13.82 -82.53 -19.42
C LYS A 271 -15.30 -82.83 -19.16
N LEU A 272 -16.10 -81.80 -18.87
CA LEU A 272 -17.55 -81.94 -18.63
C LEU A 272 -18.28 -82.37 -19.91
N SER A 273 -17.97 -81.76 -21.06
CA SER A 273 -18.50 -82.16 -22.36
C SER A 273 -18.22 -83.64 -22.66
N ASN A 274 -16.99 -84.10 -22.39
CA ASN A 274 -16.63 -85.52 -22.53
C ASN A 274 -17.41 -86.43 -21.57
N LYS A 275 -17.67 -85.99 -20.33
CA LYS A 275 -18.50 -86.75 -19.35
C LYS A 275 -19.97 -86.82 -19.77
N ILE A 276 -20.54 -85.72 -20.27
CA ILE A 276 -21.92 -85.65 -20.76
C ILE A 276 -22.09 -86.59 -21.97
N ASN A 277 -21.12 -86.61 -22.89
CA ASN A 277 -21.10 -87.55 -24.02
C ASN A 277 -20.99 -89.03 -23.62
N MET A 278 -20.58 -89.35 -22.39
CA MET A 278 -20.55 -90.72 -21.87
C MET A 278 -21.80 -91.12 -21.06
N GLY A 279 -22.83 -90.28 -21.02
CA GLY A 279 -24.15 -90.62 -20.45
C GLY A 279 -24.16 -90.69 -18.93
N VAL A 280 -24.48 -89.56 -18.27
CA VAL A 280 -24.93 -89.54 -16.87
C VAL A 280 -26.16 -88.65 -16.78
N THR A 281 -27.29 -89.27 -16.48
CA THR A 281 -28.58 -88.63 -16.18
C THR A 281 -28.54 -87.94 -14.82
N HIS A 282 -29.26 -86.81 -14.76
CA HIS A 282 -29.65 -85.94 -13.65
C HIS A 282 -29.46 -86.43 -12.21
N ASP A 283 -29.04 -85.50 -11.35
CA ASP A 283 -29.92 -85.02 -10.27
C ASP A 283 -29.74 -83.50 -10.10
N GLU A 284 -30.87 -82.80 -10.09
CA GLU A 284 -30.96 -81.40 -9.71
C GLU A 284 -30.81 -81.29 -8.20
N ASP A 285 -29.91 -80.43 -7.72
CA ASP A 285 -30.09 -79.87 -6.39
C ASP A 285 -29.48 -78.46 -6.28
N SER A 286 -30.36 -77.51 -6.00
CA SER A 286 -30.14 -76.36 -5.14
C SER A 286 -28.91 -75.46 -5.39
N THR A 287 -29.09 -74.36 -6.10
CA THR A 287 -28.25 -73.16 -5.87
C THR A 287 -29.06 -71.88 -6.06
N THR A 288 -29.71 -71.45 -4.98
CA THR A 288 -30.23 -70.07 -4.88
C THR A 288 -29.04 -69.11 -5.00
N SER A 289 -29.09 -68.32 -6.06
CA SER A 289 -27.95 -67.69 -6.73
C SER A 289 -27.30 -66.53 -5.95
N ALA A 290 -25.96 -66.43 -6.03
CA ALA A 290 -25.10 -65.37 -5.49
C ALA A 290 -25.55 -63.89 -5.64
N PRO A 291 -26.33 -63.45 -6.66
CA PRO A 291 -26.77 -62.06 -6.80
C PRO A 291 -27.64 -61.55 -5.63
N GLN A 292 -28.48 -62.40 -5.03
CA GLN A 292 -29.33 -62.01 -3.90
C GLN A 292 -28.52 -61.76 -2.61
N GLN A 293 -27.43 -62.49 -2.42
CA GLN A 293 -26.54 -62.33 -1.27
C GLN A 293 -25.69 -61.05 -1.38
N TRP A 294 -25.29 -60.66 -2.59
CA TRP A 294 -24.56 -59.41 -2.82
C TRP A 294 -25.43 -58.17 -2.59
N GLY A 295 -26.67 -58.16 -3.09
CA GLY A 295 -27.62 -57.08 -2.85
C GLY A 295 -27.90 -56.86 -1.36
N ALA A 296 -28.18 -57.93 -0.62
CA ALA A 296 -28.38 -57.88 0.83
C ALA A 296 -27.14 -57.36 1.60
N THR A 297 -25.94 -57.70 1.13
CA THR A 297 -24.68 -57.24 1.74
C THR A 297 -24.47 -55.73 1.53
N MET A 298 -24.74 -55.22 0.34
CA MET A 298 -24.59 -53.78 0.05
C MET A 298 -25.69 -52.94 0.74
N GLU A 299 -26.92 -53.42 0.83
CA GLU A 299 -27.98 -52.77 1.61
C GLU A 299 -27.63 -52.70 3.11
N ASN A 300 -27.01 -53.75 3.65
CA ASN A 300 -26.51 -53.75 5.02
C ASN A 300 -25.42 -52.68 5.22
N LYS A 301 -24.47 -52.55 4.28
CA LYS A 301 -23.46 -51.48 4.29
C LYS A 301 -24.10 -50.08 4.25
N LEU A 302 -25.12 -49.89 3.43
CA LEU A 302 -25.86 -48.63 3.33
C LEU A 302 -26.60 -48.29 4.63
N SER A 303 -27.17 -49.31 5.29
CA SER A 303 -27.87 -49.14 6.57
C SER A 303 -26.94 -48.71 7.72
N LYS A 304 -25.67 -49.11 7.66
CA LYS A 304 -24.64 -48.82 8.67
C LYS A 304 -23.74 -47.63 8.31
N LEU A 305 -23.96 -47.00 7.17
CA LEU A 305 -23.14 -45.91 6.68
C LEU A 305 -23.22 -44.71 7.64
N LYS A 306 -22.06 -44.32 8.19
CA LYS A 306 -21.86 -43.17 9.05
C LYS A 306 -20.65 -42.37 8.56
N GLN A 307 -20.69 -41.06 8.78
CA GLN A 307 -19.59 -40.15 8.54
C GLN A 307 -18.49 -40.42 9.58
N LYS A 308 -17.24 -40.52 9.12
CA LYS A 308 -16.09 -40.65 10.02
C LYS A 308 -15.69 -39.28 10.60
N PRO A 309 -15.07 -39.20 11.80
CA PRO A 309 -14.65 -37.93 12.41
C PRO A 309 -13.75 -37.08 11.51
N GLU A 310 -12.88 -37.72 10.73
CA GLU A 310 -11.91 -37.09 9.83
C GLU A 310 -12.47 -36.83 8.43
N GLU A 311 -13.68 -37.31 8.15
CA GLU A 311 -14.32 -37.23 6.84
C GLU A 311 -15.16 -35.97 6.71
N ASN A 312 -14.81 -35.09 5.76
CA ASN A 312 -15.65 -33.94 5.43
C ASN A 312 -16.99 -34.35 4.80
N CYS A 313 -17.97 -33.46 4.86
CA CYS A 313 -19.34 -33.75 4.44
C CYS A 313 -19.42 -34.12 2.95
N ARG A 314 -18.56 -33.53 2.11
CA ARG A 314 -18.49 -33.83 0.67
C ARG A 314 -18.03 -35.27 0.39
N ALA A 315 -17.00 -35.73 1.10
CA ALA A 315 -16.51 -37.10 0.99
C ALA A 315 -17.58 -38.09 1.46
N PHE A 316 -18.29 -37.78 2.55
CA PHE A 316 -19.39 -38.60 3.04
C PHE A 316 -20.54 -38.73 2.04
N VAL A 317 -21.00 -37.61 1.46
CA VAL A 317 -22.04 -37.59 0.42
C VAL A 317 -21.59 -38.36 -0.83
N SER A 318 -20.32 -38.24 -1.21
CA SER A 318 -19.75 -39.00 -2.34
C SER A 318 -19.79 -40.51 -2.08
N ARG A 319 -19.37 -40.98 -0.89
CA ARG A 319 -19.47 -42.40 -0.52
C ARG A 319 -20.91 -42.91 -0.50
N LEU A 320 -21.84 -42.09 -0.01
CA LEU A 320 -23.27 -42.40 -0.03
C LEU A 320 -23.79 -42.56 -1.47
N ASN A 321 -23.46 -41.63 -2.36
CA ASN A 321 -23.89 -41.67 -3.76
C ASN A 321 -23.32 -42.89 -4.48
N ASN A 322 -22.00 -43.15 -4.35
CA ASN A 322 -21.36 -44.30 -4.98
C ASN A 322 -21.96 -45.63 -4.51
N LEU A 323 -22.30 -45.74 -3.23
CA LEU A 323 -22.93 -46.96 -2.69
C LEU A 323 -24.37 -47.13 -3.21
N HIS A 324 -25.12 -46.04 -3.35
CA HIS A 324 -26.44 -46.07 -3.99
C HIS A 324 -26.35 -46.47 -5.46
N ASP A 325 -25.44 -45.88 -6.22
CA ASP A 325 -25.25 -46.18 -7.65
C ASP A 325 -24.78 -47.64 -7.86
N THR A 326 -24.07 -48.21 -6.89
CA THR A 326 -23.68 -49.63 -6.89
C THR A 326 -24.87 -50.56 -6.66
N ILE A 327 -25.85 -50.17 -5.83
CA ILE A 327 -27.02 -50.99 -5.48
C ILE A 327 -28.13 -50.87 -6.54
N GLU A 328 -28.43 -49.64 -6.96
CA GLU A 328 -29.60 -49.30 -7.77
C GLU A 328 -29.23 -48.97 -9.24
N GLY A 329 -27.93 -48.98 -9.57
CA GLY A 329 -27.42 -48.52 -10.86
C GLY A 329 -27.21 -47.00 -10.90
N LYS A 330 -26.36 -46.55 -11.83
CA LYS A 330 -26.17 -45.11 -12.08
C LYS A 330 -27.46 -44.54 -12.67
N GLU A 331 -27.77 -43.30 -12.29
CA GLU A 331 -28.92 -42.60 -12.86
C GLU A 331 -28.78 -42.45 -14.37
N GLU A 332 -29.79 -42.91 -15.09
CA GLU A 332 -29.87 -42.70 -16.53
C GLU A 332 -30.23 -41.24 -16.79
N LYS A 333 -29.37 -40.54 -17.53
CA LYS A 333 -29.64 -39.14 -17.91
C LYS A 333 -30.75 -39.15 -18.96
N SER A 334 -31.73 -38.25 -18.81
CA SER A 334 -32.81 -38.10 -19.79
C SER A 334 -32.23 -37.79 -21.18
N ASP A 335 -32.47 -38.70 -22.13
CA ASP A 335 -32.16 -38.52 -23.55
C ASP A 335 -33.30 -37.74 -24.23
N HIS A 336 -32.99 -37.01 -25.31
CA HIS A 336 -33.95 -36.24 -26.12
C HIS A 336 -35.02 -37.13 -26.79
N ASN A 337 -34.87 -38.45 -26.78
CA ASN A 337 -35.82 -39.41 -27.35
C ASN A 337 -36.79 -40.03 -26.32
N GLN A 338 -36.76 -39.58 -25.07
CA GLN A 338 -37.52 -40.20 -23.99
C GLN A 338 -39.02 -39.87 -24.08
N THR A 339 -39.87 -40.90 -23.93
CA THR A 339 -41.32 -40.70 -23.94
C THR A 339 -41.80 -39.99 -22.67
N ILE A 340 -42.96 -39.32 -22.75
CA ILE A 340 -43.59 -38.62 -21.60
C ILE A 340 -43.76 -39.57 -20.40
N VAL A 341 -44.08 -40.84 -20.65
CA VAL A 341 -44.30 -41.86 -19.60
C VAL A 341 -42.98 -42.26 -18.93
N GLU A 342 -41.91 -42.47 -19.72
CA GLU A 342 -40.58 -42.78 -19.19
C GLU A 342 -40.02 -41.61 -18.37
N GLY A 343 -40.19 -40.38 -18.83
CA GLY A 343 -39.78 -39.18 -18.08
C GLY A 343 -40.52 -39.04 -16.74
N GLN A 344 -41.82 -39.36 -16.70
CA GLN A 344 -42.60 -39.36 -15.45
C GLN A 344 -42.16 -40.47 -14.48
N LEU A 345 -41.84 -41.66 -14.99
CA LEU A 345 -41.35 -42.78 -14.19
C LEU A 345 -39.94 -42.51 -13.62
N LEU A 346 -39.02 -41.99 -14.44
CA LEU A 346 -37.68 -41.59 -13.98
C LEU A 346 -37.77 -40.53 -12.87
N ASN A 347 -38.64 -39.54 -13.01
CA ASN A 347 -38.81 -38.52 -11.98
C ASN A 347 -39.35 -39.10 -10.66
N LYS A 348 -40.27 -40.06 -10.71
CA LYS A 348 -40.75 -40.77 -9.52
C LYS A 348 -39.65 -41.64 -8.89
N LEU A 349 -38.88 -42.38 -9.70
CA LEU A 349 -37.76 -43.19 -9.23
C LEU A 349 -36.69 -42.33 -8.56
N ARG A 350 -36.33 -41.19 -9.16
CA ARG A 350 -35.41 -40.21 -8.59
C ARG A 350 -35.88 -39.75 -7.22
N LYS A 351 -37.15 -39.35 -7.07
CA LYS A 351 -37.72 -38.95 -5.76
C LYS A 351 -37.64 -40.04 -4.69
N VAL A 352 -37.92 -41.30 -5.06
CA VAL A 352 -37.83 -42.44 -4.12
C VAL A 352 -36.39 -42.65 -3.65
N ARG A 353 -35.44 -42.60 -4.58
CA ARG A 353 -34.02 -42.74 -4.29
C ARG A 353 -33.50 -41.59 -3.43
N ASP A 354 -33.84 -40.35 -3.77
CA ASP A 354 -33.39 -39.15 -3.05
C ASP A 354 -33.93 -39.12 -1.61
N LYS A 355 -35.18 -39.58 -1.41
CA LYS A 355 -35.75 -39.79 -0.08
C LYS A 355 -34.97 -40.82 0.74
N ARG A 356 -34.51 -41.91 0.11
CA ARG A 356 -33.67 -42.94 0.74
C ARG A 356 -32.30 -42.37 1.09
N LYS A 357 -31.65 -41.66 0.17
CA LYS A 357 -30.37 -40.97 0.37
C LYS A 357 -30.44 -39.97 1.51
N LYS A 358 -31.46 -39.09 1.55
CA LYS A 358 -31.73 -38.14 2.63
C LYS A 358 -31.81 -38.83 4.00
N LYS A 359 -32.55 -39.94 4.09
CA LYS A 359 -32.70 -40.69 5.35
C LYS A 359 -31.37 -41.27 5.83
N VAL A 360 -30.55 -41.81 4.92
CA VAL A 360 -29.23 -42.35 5.27
C VAL A 360 -28.27 -41.23 5.65
N LEU A 361 -28.26 -40.13 4.89
CA LEU A 361 -27.45 -38.93 5.15
C LEU A 361 -27.71 -38.38 6.55
N LEU A 362 -28.95 -38.03 6.89
CA LEU A 362 -29.32 -37.43 8.18
C LEU A 362 -29.10 -38.38 9.38
N ARG A 363 -29.13 -39.69 9.16
CA ARG A 363 -28.83 -40.69 10.18
C ARG A 363 -27.33 -40.86 10.39
N GLY A 364 -26.55 -40.85 9.32
CA GLY A 364 -25.11 -41.12 9.32
C GLY A 364 -24.24 -39.90 9.60
N LEU A 365 -24.78 -38.68 9.47
CA LEU A 365 -24.05 -37.44 9.68
C LEU A 365 -23.61 -37.25 11.14
N LEU A 366 -22.41 -36.69 11.34
CA LEU A 366 -21.91 -36.39 12.68
C LEU A 366 -22.80 -35.36 13.40
N PRO A 367 -22.95 -35.46 14.74
CA PRO A 367 -23.82 -34.57 15.51
C PRO A 367 -23.54 -33.08 15.32
N LYS A 368 -22.26 -32.67 15.17
CA LYS A 368 -21.86 -31.27 14.99
C LYS A 368 -22.43 -30.67 13.70
N TYR A 369 -22.22 -31.34 12.56
CA TYR A 369 -22.75 -30.92 11.26
C TYR A 369 -24.27 -31.03 11.21
N LYS A 370 -24.83 -32.07 11.84
CA LYS A 370 -26.27 -32.27 11.94
C LYS A 370 -26.94 -31.10 12.66
N ARG A 371 -26.40 -30.65 13.80
CA ARG A 371 -26.94 -29.52 14.56
C ARG A 371 -26.93 -28.23 13.74
N GLU A 372 -25.80 -27.91 13.11
CA GLU A 372 -25.69 -26.69 12.31
C GLU A 372 -26.60 -26.72 11.07
N LEU A 373 -26.74 -27.88 10.42
CA LEU A 373 -27.69 -28.08 9.32
C LEU A 373 -29.14 -27.85 9.76
N PHE A 374 -29.53 -28.34 10.94
CA PHE A 374 -30.89 -28.15 11.47
C PHE A 374 -31.20 -26.67 11.79
N LEU A 375 -30.20 -25.89 12.20
CA LEU A 375 -30.37 -24.45 12.41
C LEU A 375 -30.65 -23.69 11.12
N ARG A 376 -30.24 -24.24 9.98
CA ARG A 376 -30.38 -23.62 8.67
C ARG A 376 -31.00 -24.60 7.68
N MET A 377 -32.09 -25.27 8.04
CA MET A 377 -32.75 -26.17 7.11
C MET A 377 -33.16 -25.42 5.83
N PRO A 378 -32.97 -26.02 4.63
CA PRO A 378 -33.42 -25.40 3.38
C PRO A 378 -34.94 -25.36 3.32
N ASP A 379 -35.48 -24.37 2.59
CA ASP A 379 -36.93 -24.17 2.43
C ASP A 379 -37.63 -25.36 1.77
N ASP A 380 -36.94 -26.03 0.84
CA ASP A 380 -37.33 -27.33 0.30
C ASP A 380 -36.36 -28.42 0.79
N PRO A 381 -36.64 -29.06 1.94
CA PRO A 381 -35.82 -30.15 2.44
C PRO A 381 -36.03 -31.45 1.67
N GLU A 382 -37.02 -31.53 0.78
CA GLU A 382 -37.29 -32.73 -0.03
C GLU A 382 -36.34 -32.83 -1.23
N ASP A 383 -35.75 -31.71 -1.66
CA ASP A 383 -34.64 -31.70 -2.62
C ASP A 383 -33.32 -32.14 -1.96
N PHE A 384 -32.80 -33.27 -2.39
CA PHE A 384 -31.53 -33.83 -1.91
C PHE A 384 -30.33 -32.95 -2.25
N ASP A 385 -30.34 -32.28 -3.40
CA ASP A 385 -29.24 -31.40 -3.82
C ASP A 385 -29.24 -30.11 -3.00
N ALA A 386 -30.42 -29.53 -2.73
CA ALA A 386 -30.56 -28.39 -1.84
C ALA A 386 -30.06 -28.73 -0.43
N LEU A 387 -30.42 -29.91 0.09
CA LEU A 387 -29.94 -30.41 1.37
C LEU A 387 -28.41 -30.57 1.41
N CYS A 388 -27.80 -31.11 0.36
CA CYS A 388 -26.34 -31.26 0.27
C CYS A 388 -25.62 -29.91 0.21
N LYS A 389 -26.12 -28.96 -0.59
CA LYS A 389 -25.58 -27.60 -0.65
C LYS A 389 -25.59 -26.94 0.73
N GLN A 390 -26.70 -27.06 1.44
CA GLN A 390 -26.85 -26.47 2.76
C GLN A 390 -25.99 -27.15 3.83
N LEU A 391 -25.78 -28.46 3.70
CA LEU A 391 -24.84 -29.20 4.54
C LEU A 391 -23.40 -28.69 4.36
N PHE A 392 -22.95 -28.46 3.12
CA PHE A 392 -21.61 -27.96 2.86
C PHE A 392 -21.41 -26.52 3.37
N LEU A 393 -22.45 -25.68 3.29
CA LEU A 393 -22.42 -24.36 3.92
C LEU A 393 -22.33 -24.45 5.45
N SER A 394 -23.06 -25.38 6.05
CA SER A 394 -23.03 -25.63 7.50
C SER A 394 -21.65 -26.10 7.97
N GLU A 395 -20.98 -26.96 7.19
CA GLU A 395 -19.59 -27.37 7.44
C GLU A 395 -18.62 -26.18 7.37
N LYS A 396 -18.73 -25.33 6.35
CA LYS A 396 -17.88 -24.14 6.22
C LYS A 396 -18.04 -23.19 7.41
N ILE A 397 -19.26 -22.99 7.88
CA ILE A 397 -19.55 -22.09 9.01
C ILE A 397 -19.00 -22.65 10.32
N LEU A 398 -19.05 -23.97 10.51
CA LEU A 398 -18.44 -24.61 11.68
C LEU A 398 -16.93 -24.42 11.69
N HIS A 399 -16.26 -24.59 10.55
CA HIS A 399 -14.82 -24.35 10.47
C HIS A 399 -14.44 -22.90 10.74
N THR A 400 -15.19 -21.92 10.22
CA THR A 400 -14.91 -20.51 10.53
C THR A 400 -15.14 -20.17 12.00
N LYS A 401 -16.11 -20.81 12.67
CA LYS A 401 -16.35 -20.61 14.11
C LYS A 401 -15.21 -21.20 14.95
N GLU A 402 -14.76 -22.41 14.60
CA GLU A 402 -13.61 -23.07 15.24
C GLU A 402 -12.33 -22.20 15.07
N GLU A 403 -12.08 -21.64 13.88
CA GLU A 403 -10.94 -20.74 13.62
C GLU A 403 -11.02 -19.43 14.43
N THR A 404 -12.20 -18.80 14.52
CA THR A 404 -12.35 -17.56 15.31
C THR A 404 -12.20 -17.78 16.81
N GLU A 405 -12.63 -18.93 17.33
CA GLU A 405 -12.45 -19.28 18.74
C GLU A 405 -10.96 -19.55 19.06
N ASP A 406 -10.22 -20.16 18.13
CA ASP A 406 -8.77 -20.37 18.26
C ASP A 406 -7.99 -19.05 18.19
N ASP A 407 -8.41 -18.10 17.34
CA ASP A 407 -7.83 -16.75 17.27
C ASP A 407 -8.07 -15.96 18.56
N ASP A 408 -9.29 -16.01 19.10
CA ASP A 408 -9.64 -15.35 20.37
C ASP A 408 -8.86 -15.96 21.55
N MET A 409 -8.73 -17.29 21.60
CA MET A 409 -7.91 -17.98 22.60
C MET A 409 -6.42 -17.63 22.46
N SER A 410 -5.91 -17.54 21.22
CA SER A 410 -4.53 -17.12 20.95
C SER A 410 -4.28 -15.67 21.38
N ALA A 411 -5.24 -14.77 21.17
CA ALA A 411 -5.17 -13.39 21.64
C ALA A 411 -5.16 -13.30 23.17
N VAL A 412 -5.96 -14.12 23.85
CA VAL A 412 -5.94 -14.22 25.32
C VAL A 412 -4.59 -14.72 25.84
N ILE A 413 -4.05 -15.78 25.23
CA ILE A 413 -2.72 -16.31 25.60
C ILE A 413 -1.63 -15.25 25.37
N ALA A 414 -1.66 -14.53 24.25
CA ALA A 414 -0.72 -13.45 23.97
C ALA A 414 -0.82 -12.30 24.99
N GLY A 415 -2.04 -11.94 25.41
CA GLY A 415 -2.28 -10.94 26.46
C GLY A 415 -1.74 -11.36 27.83
N ILE A 416 -1.92 -12.63 28.20
CA ILE A 416 -1.37 -13.20 29.45
C ILE A 416 0.16 -13.18 29.43
N THR A 417 0.77 -13.62 28.32
CA THR A 417 2.24 -13.63 28.15
C THR A 417 2.82 -12.23 28.22
N LYS A 418 2.23 -11.25 27.50
CA LYS A 418 2.69 -9.86 27.54
C LYS A 418 2.64 -9.26 28.94
N HIS A 419 1.56 -9.50 29.68
CA HIS A 419 1.44 -9.02 31.06
C HIS A 419 2.43 -9.69 32.02
N GLN A 420 2.81 -10.96 31.77
CA GLN A 420 3.90 -11.61 32.50
C GLN A 420 5.26 -10.99 32.18
N ASP A 421 5.55 -10.69 30.90
CA ASP A 421 6.79 -10.04 30.48
C ASP A 421 6.93 -8.62 31.06
N GLU A 422 5.85 -7.82 31.07
CA GLU A 422 5.84 -6.49 31.69
C GLU A 422 6.11 -6.56 33.20
N LYS A 423 5.55 -7.55 33.90
CA LYS A 423 5.84 -7.79 35.33
C LYS A 423 7.28 -8.22 35.57
N LEU A 424 7.85 -9.01 34.67
CA LEU A 424 9.24 -9.49 34.76
C LEU A 424 10.22 -8.32 34.56
N GLN A 425 9.98 -7.48 33.55
CA GLN A 425 10.77 -6.26 33.31
C GLN A 425 10.72 -5.28 34.47
N LEU A 426 9.53 -5.07 35.07
CA LEU A 426 9.38 -4.20 36.24
C LEU A 426 10.15 -4.74 37.46
N LEU A 427 10.18 -6.07 37.63
CA LEU A 427 10.98 -6.72 38.68
C LEU A 427 12.47 -6.58 38.42
N GLU A 428 12.93 -6.78 37.19
CA GLU A 428 14.33 -6.57 36.78
C GLU A 428 14.77 -5.12 37.00
N GLN A 429 13.92 -4.15 36.67
CA GLN A 429 14.19 -2.73 36.92
C GLN A 429 14.35 -2.45 38.42
N LYS A 430 13.40 -2.91 39.25
CA LYS A 430 13.47 -2.74 40.72
C LYS A 430 14.70 -3.40 41.33
N LEU A 431 15.09 -4.57 40.83
CA LEU A 431 16.29 -5.28 41.27
C LEU A 431 17.54 -4.46 40.93
N THR A 432 17.57 -3.87 39.73
CA THR A 432 18.68 -3.06 39.25
C THR A 432 18.81 -1.75 40.06
N GLU A 433 17.70 -1.07 40.32
CA GLU A 433 17.64 0.13 41.17
C GLU A 433 18.15 -0.19 42.59
N SER A 434 17.66 -1.27 43.20
CA SER A 434 18.09 -1.71 44.54
C SER A 434 19.60 -2.02 44.60
N LEU A 435 20.14 -2.67 43.56
CA LEU A 435 21.58 -2.94 43.45
C LEU A 435 22.41 -1.66 43.31
N THR A 436 21.91 -0.66 42.59
CA THR A 436 22.60 0.64 42.45
C THR A 436 22.58 1.44 43.75
N GLU A 437 21.47 1.46 44.49
CA GLU A 437 21.40 2.08 45.81
C GLU A 437 22.38 1.44 46.78
N LEU A 438 22.46 0.10 46.79
CA LEU A 438 23.35 -0.65 47.68
C LEU A 438 24.84 -0.37 47.37
N LYS A 439 25.19 -0.22 46.08
CA LYS A 439 26.53 0.22 45.65
C LYS A 439 26.85 1.65 46.08
N LEU A 440 25.89 2.57 46.00
CA LEU A 440 26.05 3.96 46.42
C LEU A 440 26.17 4.12 47.94
N SER A 441 25.50 3.27 48.73
CA SER A 441 25.68 3.25 50.18
C SER A 441 27.04 2.71 50.63
N ASN A 442 27.64 1.77 49.88
CA ASN A 442 28.96 1.23 50.22
C ASN A 442 30.13 2.18 49.86
N THR A 443 29.96 3.10 48.91
CA THR A 443 30.98 4.12 48.61
C THR A 443 30.94 5.32 49.56
N LYS A 444 29.82 5.55 50.27
CA LYS A 444 29.70 6.64 51.26
C LYS A 444 30.29 6.31 52.63
N CYS A 445 30.65 5.05 52.90
CA CYS A 445 31.29 4.59 54.13
C CYS A 445 32.81 4.32 53.97
N GLY A 446 33.47 5.05 53.06
CA GLY A 446 34.92 4.94 52.83
C GLY A 446 35.72 6.21 53.14
N SER A 447 35.08 7.25 53.69
CA SER A 447 35.71 8.56 53.90
C SER A 447 35.30 9.13 55.26
N SER A 448 35.91 8.60 56.32
CA SER A 448 36.15 9.30 57.58
C SER A 448 37.13 8.45 58.40
N GLN A 449 38.43 8.67 58.19
CA GLN A 449 39.38 8.46 59.27
C GLN A 449 39.11 9.57 60.28
N ASP A 450 38.57 9.20 61.44
CA ASP A 450 38.86 9.94 62.67
C ASP A 450 38.95 9.00 63.86
N LYS A 451 39.97 9.29 64.66
CA LYS A 451 40.42 8.56 65.86
C LYS A 451 39.28 8.30 66.84
N LEU A 452 39.16 7.06 67.29
CA LEU A 452 38.55 6.74 68.57
C LEU A 452 39.45 5.76 69.34
N THR A 453 40.27 6.36 70.20
CA THR A 453 40.95 5.71 71.31
C THR A 453 39.90 5.10 72.23
N ILE A 454 39.88 3.78 72.39
CA ILE A 454 39.23 3.15 73.55
C ILE A 454 40.31 2.40 74.32
N ALA A 455 40.53 2.90 75.53
CA ALA A 455 41.50 2.45 76.50
C ALA A 455 41.24 1.00 76.93
N ALA A 456 42.34 0.28 77.15
CA ALA A 456 42.35 -0.86 78.03
C ALA A 456 41.98 -0.39 79.45
N VAL A 457 40.89 -0.92 80.01
CA VAL A 457 40.68 -0.99 81.46
C VAL A 457 40.45 -2.44 81.81
N ASP A 458 41.44 -2.94 82.52
CA ASP A 458 41.47 -4.16 83.29
C ASP A 458 40.36 -4.16 84.36
N GLN A 459 39.58 -5.24 84.42
CA GLN A 459 38.91 -5.68 85.64
C GLN A 459 38.80 -7.21 85.62
N ASN A 460 39.88 -7.86 86.08
CA ASN A 460 39.76 -9.06 86.92
C ASN A 460 38.61 -8.86 87.93
N ASP A 461 37.66 -9.80 88.02
CA ASP A 461 37.72 -10.91 88.98
C ASP A 461 36.33 -11.57 89.20
N ARG A 462 36.35 -12.92 89.26
CA ARG A 462 35.45 -13.84 90.01
C ARG A 462 34.14 -14.43 89.42
N ARG A 463 34.16 -15.77 89.49
CA ARG A 463 33.10 -16.82 89.47
C ARG A 463 32.79 -17.35 88.07
N ARG A 464 33.18 -18.57 87.66
CA ARG A 464 33.58 -19.80 88.36
C ARG A 464 34.49 -20.61 87.44
#